data_AF-A0A5B6VF41-F1
#
_entry.id   AF-A0A5B6VF41-F1
#
_cell.length_a   1.000
_cell.length_b   1.000
_cell.length_c   1.000
_cell.angle_alpha   90.00
_cell.angle_beta   90.00
_cell.angle_gamma   90.00
#
_symmetry.space_group_name_H-M   'P 1'
#
loop_
_entity.id
_entity.type
_entity.pdbx_description
1 polymer ?
#
loop_
_entity_poly.entity_id
_entity_poly.type
_entity_poly.pdbx_seq_one_letter_code
_entity_poly.pdbx_strand_id
1 'polypeptide(L)'
;MPSSSVNLEEIPSESLMNELIRCMKCAPKPEKRLILIGSLGSGKGTQSPIIKDEHCLCHLATGDMLRAAVSAKTPLGIKAKEAMDKVKLVPLPVRIF
;
A
#
# COMPACT_ATOMS: atom_id res chain seq x y z
N MET A 1 -7.86 -15.95 9.72
CA MET A 1 -8.43 -14.61 9.95
C MET A 1 -8.31 -14.33 11.44
N PRO A 2 -7.46 -13.42 11.91
CA PRO A 2 -7.48 -13.03 13.30
C PRO A 2 -8.61 -12.00 13.47
N SER A 3 -9.73 -12.43 14.03
CA SER A 3 -10.69 -11.53 14.66
C SER A 3 -10.10 -11.09 15.99
N SER A 4 -9.13 -10.17 15.97
CA SER A 4 -8.73 -9.45 17.17
C SER A 4 -9.85 -8.46 17.47
N SER A 5 -10.75 -8.84 18.38
CA SER A 5 -11.69 -7.91 19.02
C SER A 5 -10.86 -6.85 19.72
N VAL A 6 -10.71 -5.69 19.08
CA VAL A 6 -10.03 -4.55 19.67
C VAL A 6 -10.91 -4.06 20.82
N ASN A 7 -10.44 -4.23 22.06
CA ASN A 7 -11.12 -3.70 23.25
C ASN A 7 -10.90 -2.19 23.29
N LEU A 8 -11.96 -1.41 23.07
CA LEU A 8 -11.89 0.06 23.10
C LEU A 8 -11.50 0.63 24.48
N GLU A 9 -11.70 -0.15 25.54
CA GLU A 9 -11.41 0.24 26.92
C GLU A 9 -9.90 0.33 27.22
N GLU A 10 -9.07 -0.37 26.46
CA GLU A 10 -7.61 -0.40 26.64
C GLU A 10 -6.90 0.72 25.84
N ILE A 11 -7.64 1.46 25.00
CA ILE A 11 -7.08 2.49 24.12
C ILE A 11 -7.06 3.84 24.84
N PRO A 12 -5.90 4.51 24.93
CA PRO A 12 -5.82 5.86 25.46
C PRO A 12 -6.76 6.82 24.73
N SER A 13 -7.50 7.65 25.49
CA SER A 13 -8.45 8.62 24.94
C SER A 13 -7.80 9.59 23.94
N GLU A 14 -6.53 9.91 24.11
CA GLU A 14 -5.74 10.70 23.15
C GLU A 14 -5.60 10.00 21.80
N SER A 15 -5.31 8.69 21.79
CA SER A 15 -5.19 7.91 20.55
C SER A 15 -6.52 7.83 19.82
N LEU A 16 -7.62 7.64 20.56
CA LEU A 16 -8.96 7.66 19.99
C LEU A 16 -9.30 9.03 19.40
N MET A 17 -8.96 10.12 20.11
CA MET A 17 -9.21 11.47 19.62
C MET A 17 -8.39 11.79 18.37
N ASN A 18 -7.13 11.35 18.30
CA ASN A 18 -6.29 11.51 17.12
C ASN A 18 -6.87 10.79 15.89
N GLU A 19 -7.41 9.58 16.09
CA GLU A 19 -8.04 8.82 15.01
C GLU A 19 -9.39 9.44 14.58
N LEU A 20 -10.19 9.95 15.52
CA LEU A 20 -11.40 10.71 15.21
C LEU A 20 -11.08 11.96 14.39
N ILE A 21 -10.06 12.72 14.79
CA ILE A 21 -9.58 13.90 14.05
C ILE A 21 -9.14 13.49 12.64
N ARG A 22 -8.44 12.36 12.49
CA ARG A 22 -8.04 11.82 11.17
C ARG A 22 -9.27 11.54 10.30
N CYS A 23 -10.26 10.82 10.83
CA CYS A 23 -11.50 10.50 10.13
C CYS A 23 -12.26 11.76 9.70
N MET A 24 -12.40 12.74 10.60
CA MET A 24 -13.07 14.02 10.29
C MET A 24 -12.33 14.82 9.21
N LYS A 25 -11.00 14.79 9.19
CA LYS A 25 -10.19 15.42 8.13
C LYS A 25 -10.33 14.71 6.78
N CYS A 26 -10.57 13.40 6.77
CA CYS A 26 -10.65 12.58 5.57
C CYS A 26 -12.05 12.55 4.94
N ALA A 27 -13.11 12.53 5.75
CA ALA A 27 -14.50 12.41 5.30
C ALA A 27 -14.97 13.42 4.22
N PRO A 28 -14.60 14.71 4.26
CA PRO A 28 -15.08 15.67 3.26
C PRO A 28 -14.29 15.62 1.94
N LYS A 29 -13.22 14.82 1.84
CA LYS A 29 -12.38 14.78 0.64
C LYS A 29 -13.10 14.02 -0.48
N PRO A 30 -13.07 14.52 -1.72
CA PRO A 30 -13.70 13.84 -2.85
C PRO A 30 -13.00 12.51 -3.16
N GLU A 31 -13.79 11.50 -3.54
CA GLU A 31 -13.25 10.21 -4.01
C GLU A 31 -12.40 10.41 -5.26
N LYS A 32 -11.21 9.79 -5.29
CA LYS A 32 -10.28 9.84 -6.42
C LYS A 32 -9.73 8.46 -6.72
N ARG A 33 -9.62 8.13 -8.00
CA ARG A 33 -8.86 6.98 -8.51
C ARG A 33 -7.70 7.53 -9.34
N LEU A 34 -6.48 7.40 -8.83
CA LEU A 34 -5.29 7.97 -9.44
C LEU A 34 -4.35 6.85 -9.90
N ILE A 35 -3.76 7.01 -11.08
CA ILE A 35 -2.70 6.12 -11.59
C ILE A 35 -1.44 6.97 -11.75
N LEU A 36 -0.38 6.62 -11.01
CA LEU A 36 0.92 7.29 -11.09
C LEU A 36 1.82 6.55 -12.10
N ILE A 37 2.10 7.20 -13.23
CA ILE A 37 2.93 6.66 -14.31
C ILE A 37 4.25 7.43 -14.38
N GLY A 38 5.34 6.74 -14.66
CA GLY A 38 6.66 7.35 -14.87
C GLY A 38 7.77 6.31 -14.97
N SER A 39 8.94 6.73 -15.44
CA SER A 39 10.15 5.89 -15.50
C SER A 39 10.65 5.47 -14.10
N LEU A 40 11.58 4.51 -14.05
CA LEU A 40 12.25 4.17 -12.78
C LEU A 40 12.99 5.40 -12.25
N GLY A 41 12.90 5.67 -10.95
CA GLY A 41 13.51 6.87 -10.35
C GLY A 41 12.71 8.17 -10.51
N SER A 42 11.55 8.17 -11.17
CA SER A 42 10.70 9.36 -11.35
C SER A 42 10.02 9.88 -10.06
N GLY A 43 10.41 9.39 -8.88
CA GLY A 43 9.84 9.82 -7.60
C GLY A 43 8.48 9.24 -7.21
N LYS A 44 7.91 8.29 -7.98
CA LYS A 44 6.59 7.66 -7.64
C LYS A 44 6.55 7.08 -6.23
N GLY A 45 7.61 6.37 -5.81
CA GLY A 45 7.69 5.77 -4.48
C GLY A 45 7.69 6.80 -3.35
N THR A 46 8.17 8.01 -3.61
CA THR A 46 8.18 9.13 -2.67
C THR A 46 6.84 9.87 -2.67
N GLN A 47 6.26 10.11 -3.84
CA GLN A 47 5.04 10.91 -3.98
C GLN A 47 3.76 10.13 -3.64
N SER A 48 3.72 8.82 -3.92
CA SER A 48 2.49 8.04 -3.71
C SER A 48 2.05 7.96 -2.23
N PRO A 49 2.96 7.77 -1.24
CA PRO A 49 2.60 7.82 0.18
C PRO A 49 2.10 9.21 0.62
N ILE A 50 2.71 10.28 0.11
CA ILE A 50 2.30 11.66 0.41
C ILE A 50 0.87 11.90 -0.07
N ILE A 51 0.58 11.55 -1.34
CA ILE A 51 -0.75 11.67 -1.93
C ILE A 51 -1.77 10.81 -1.18
N LYS A 52 -1.38 9.60 -0.77
CA LYS A 52 -2.21 8.68 0.01
C LYS A 52 -2.61 9.32 1.34
N ASP A 53 -1.69 9.91 2.08
CA ASP A 53 -1.98 10.50 3.39
C ASP A 53 -2.74 11.84 3.26
N GLU A 54 -2.39 12.66 2.26
CA GLU A 54 -3.07 13.94 1.98
C GLU A 54 -4.51 13.76 1.47
N HIS A 55 -4.79 12.69 0.73
CA HIS A 55 -6.13 12.44 0.19
C HIS A 55 -6.86 11.26 0.84
N CYS A 56 -6.26 10.64 1.86
CA CYS A 56 -6.81 9.47 2.55
C CYS A 56 -7.19 8.32 1.60
N LEU A 57 -6.34 8.08 0.59
CA LEU A 57 -6.56 7.09 -0.45
C LEU A 57 -5.92 5.75 -0.10
N CYS A 58 -6.37 4.67 -0.75
CA CYS A 58 -5.65 3.40 -0.70
C CYS A 58 -4.41 3.47 -1.60
N HIS A 59 -3.24 3.13 -1.07
CA HIS A 59 -2.01 3.03 -1.85
C HIS A 59 -1.85 1.61 -2.39
N LEU A 60 -1.97 1.46 -3.71
CA LEU A 60 -1.84 0.19 -4.39
C LEU A 60 -0.59 0.18 -5.29
N ALA A 61 0.49 -0.41 -4.79
CA ALA A 61 1.75 -0.51 -5.52
C ALA A 61 2.14 -1.97 -5.79
N THR A 62 1.99 -2.40 -7.05
CA THR A 62 2.40 -3.73 -7.52
C THR A 62 3.86 -4.04 -7.18
N GLY A 63 4.73 -3.03 -7.23
CA GLY A 63 6.14 -3.17 -6.87
C GLY A 63 6.36 -3.52 -5.39
N ASP A 64 5.61 -2.93 -4.46
CA ASP A 64 5.71 -3.26 -3.03
C ASP A 64 5.18 -4.65 -2.73
N MET A 65 4.08 -5.03 -3.36
CA MET A 65 3.50 -6.36 -3.23
C MET A 65 4.44 -7.45 -3.76
N LEU A 66 5.09 -7.21 -4.89
CA LEU A 66 6.12 -8.10 -5.44
C LEU A 66 7.32 -8.21 -4.49
N ARG A 67 7.83 -7.08 -3.98
CA ARG A 67 8.93 -7.09 -2.99
C ARG A 67 8.55 -7.86 -1.73
N ALA A 68 7.34 -7.68 -1.22
CA ALA A 68 6.85 -8.42 -0.06
C ALA A 68 6.78 -9.93 -0.35
N ALA A 69 6.28 -10.33 -1.53
CA ALA A 69 6.20 -11.73 -1.94
C ALA A 69 7.59 -12.38 -2.11
N VAL A 70 8.57 -11.62 -2.63
CA VAL A 70 9.99 -12.03 -2.74
C VAL A 70 10.59 -12.24 -1.35
N SER A 71 10.42 -11.27 -0.45
CA SER A 71 10.93 -11.34 0.93
C SER A 71 10.32 -12.51 1.71
N ALA A 72 9.02 -12.79 1.50
CA ALA A 72 8.31 -13.92 2.06
C ALA A 72 8.65 -15.28 1.40
N LYS A 73 9.51 -15.29 0.37
CA LYS A 73 9.93 -16.50 -0.38
C LYS A 73 8.76 -17.35 -0.87
N THR A 74 7.64 -16.71 -1.20
CA THR A 74 6.49 -17.41 -1.76
C THR A 74 6.87 -18.02 -3.13
N PRO A 75 6.20 -19.08 -3.60
CA PRO A 75 6.44 -19.63 -4.94
C PRO A 75 6.33 -18.58 -6.05
N LEU A 76 5.43 -17.60 -5.86
CA LEU A 76 5.28 -16.45 -6.74
C LEU A 76 6.44 -15.46 -6.62
N GLY A 77 6.87 -15.18 -5.39
CA GLY A 77 8.01 -14.31 -5.08
C GLY A 77 9.32 -14.79 -5.67
N ILE A 78 9.57 -16.11 -5.72
CA ILE A 78 10.78 -16.68 -6.34
C ILE A 78 10.79 -16.39 -7.85
N LYS A 79 9.68 -16.67 -8.55
CA LYS A 79 9.52 -16.36 -9.98
C LYS A 79 9.61 -14.85 -10.26
N ALA A 80 9.02 -14.04 -9.39
CA ALA A 80 9.09 -12.59 -9.48
C ALA A 80 10.52 -12.07 -9.31
N LYS A 81 11.29 -12.62 -8.36
CA LYS A 81 12.69 -12.25 -8.14
C LYS A 81 13.53 -12.46 -9.40
N GLU A 82 13.41 -13.63 -10.04
CA GLU A 82 14.12 -13.92 -11.28
C GLU A 82 13.80 -12.96 -12.42
N ALA A 83 12.55 -12.47 -12.50
CA ALA A 83 12.13 -11.47 -13.48
C ALA A 83 12.62 -10.06 -13.14
N MET A 84 12.54 -9.67 -11.87
CA MET A 84 12.99 -8.38 -11.35
C MET A 84 14.51 -8.21 -11.50
N ASP A 85 15.31 -9.24 -11.21
CA ASP A 85 16.77 -9.23 -11.33
C ASP A 85 17.22 -9.05 -12.79
N LYS A 86 16.42 -9.50 -13.75
CA LYS A 86 16.68 -9.35 -15.19
C LYS A 86 16.19 -8.00 -15.77
N VAL A 87 15.67 -7.10 -14.93
CA VAL A 87 14.98 -5.85 -15.35
C VAL A 87 13.90 -6.13 -16.40
N LYS A 88 13.27 -7.31 -16.34
CA LYS A 88 12.19 -7.70 -17.25
C LYS A 88 10.85 -7.41 -16.60
N LEU A 89 9.86 -7.06 -17.42
CA LEU A 89 8.49 -6.97 -16.96
C LEU A 89 8.05 -8.34 -16.42
N VAL A 90 7.55 -8.37 -15.19
CA VAL A 90 7.02 -9.61 -14.61
C VAL A 90 5.85 -10.07 -15.49
N PRO A 91 5.87 -11.31 -16.01
CA PRO A 91 4.87 -11.78 -16.95
C PRO A 91 3.44 -11.69 -16.40
N LEU A 92 2.49 -11.34 -17.28
CA LEU A 92 1.05 -11.21 -17.00
C LEU A 92 0.35 -12.38 -16.27
N PRO A 93 0.77 -13.67 -16.30
CA PRO A 93 0.15 -14.68 -15.43
C PRO A 93 0.39 -14.44 -13.92
N VAL A 94 1.25 -13.50 -13.54
CA VAL A 94 1.44 -13.07 -12.15
C VAL A 94 0.32 -12.10 -11.78
N ARG A 95 -0.86 -12.65 -11.46
CA ARG A 95 -2.00 -11.92 -10.96
C ARG A 95 -1.81 -11.62 -9.46
N ILE A 96 -1.59 -10.35 -9.14
CA ILE A 96 -1.32 -9.85 -7.78
C ILE A 96 -2.61 -9.32 -7.10
N PHE A 97 -3.74 -9.31 -7.84
CA PHE A 97 -5.09 -8.93 -7.39
C PHE A 97 -6.16 -9.89 -7.90
#